data_AF-A0AA47FHT1-F1
#
_entry.id   AF-A0AA47FHT1-F1
#
_cell.length_a   1.000
_cell.length_b   1.000
_cell.length_c   1.000
_cell.angle_alpha   90.00
_cell.angle_beta   90.00
_cell.angle_gamma   90.00
#
_symmetry.space_group_name_H-M   'P 1'
#
loop_
_entity.id
_entity.type
_entity.pdbx_description
1 polymer ?
#
loop_
_entity_poly.entity_id
_entity_poly.type
_entity_poly.pdbx_seq_one_letter_code
_entity_poly.pdbx_strand_id
1 'polypeptide(L)'
;MLLRKKTEMGSSIFIQVQFIATPENRSKVELFESHWLAEPGVDQVVIRHERTHAGQTVRHDQYQNREELRQPCRYRWESVVIMQDGTVVPCCKDFDAKAPPGNAFEQDLGEIWNGDVVQSMHRSHIDTNYDAVSLCANCSGWQGEPVFPAKETEERVRGFAQLKNSFRDEPRHMKVWE
;
A
#
# COMPACT_ATOMS: atom_id res chain seq x y z
N MET A 1 13.03 -11.69 -21.33
CA MET A 1 12.07 -12.08 -22.40
C MET A 1 10.92 -11.09 -22.55
N LEU A 2 10.29 -10.63 -21.45
CA LEU A 2 9.17 -9.67 -21.49
C LEU A 2 9.54 -8.31 -22.10
N LEU A 3 10.57 -7.64 -21.58
CA LEU A 3 10.97 -6.28 -22.01
C LEU A 3 11.32 -6.22 -23.49
N ARG A 4 12.10 -7.19 -23.95
CA ARG A 4 12.43 -7.37 -25.37
C ARG A 4 11.17 -7.51 -26.23
N LYS A 5 10.23 -8.39 -25.84
CA LYS A 5 8.96 -8.56 -26.58
C LYS A 5 8.13 -7.28 -26.59
N LYS A 6 8.06 -6.54 -25.48
CA LYS A 6 7.38 -5.24 -25.44
C LYS A 6 7.95 -4.29 -26.49
N THR A 7 9.28 -4.17 -26.55
CA THR A 7 9.96 -3.29 -27.50
C THR A 7 9.79 -3.74 -28.94
N GLU A 8 9.99 -5.03 -29.24
CA GLU A 8 9.82 -5.60 -30.59
C GLU A 8 8.40 -5.40 -31.13
N MET A 9 7.39 -5.48 -30.26
CA MET A 9 5.98 -5.33 -30.64
C MET A 9 5.48 -3.89 -30.58
N GLY A 10 6.30 -2.93 -30.13
CA GLY A 10 5.84 -1.55 -29.87
C GLY A 10 4.68 -1.48 -28.88
N SER A 11 4.62 -2.40 -27.91
CA SER A 11 3.50 -2.56 -27.00
C SER A 11 3.38 -1.40 -26.00
N SER A 12 2.13 -1.00 -25.72
CA SER A 12 1.79 0.05 -24.75
C SER A 12 1.73 -0.42 -23.29
N ILE A 13 2.06 -1.70 -23.02
CA ILE A 13 2.07 -2.23 -21.65
C ILE A 13 3.01 -1.41 -20.77
N PHE A 14 2.48 -0.91 -19.66
CA PHE A 14 3.25 -0.20 -18.65
C PHE A 14 4.00 -1.18 -17.74
N ILE A 15 5.30 -1.01 -17.60
CA ILE A 15 6.18 -1.87 -16.81
C ILE A 15 6.88 -1.01 -15.76
N GLN A 16 6.48 -1.24 -14.51
CA GLN A 16 7.13 -0.71 -13.32
C GLN A 16 8.04 -1.79 -12.73
N VAL A 17 9.27 -1.42 -12.37
CA VAL A 17 10.18 -2.26 -11.59
C VAL A 17 10.31 -1.66 -10.20
N GLN A 18 10.11 -2.47 -9.16
CA GLN A 18 10.12 -2.01 -7.78
C GLN A 18 11.25 -2.66 -6.96
N PHE A 19 11.88 -1.88 -6.09
CA PHE A 19 12.86 -2.34 -5.09
C PHE A 19 12.39 -1.95 -3.69
N ILE A 20 12.52 -2.88 -2.74
CA ILE A 20 12.28 -2.60 -1.32
C ILE A 20 13.63 -2.44 -0.64
N ALA A 21 13.94 -1.21 -0.24
CA ALA A 21 15.14 -0.84 0.49
C ALA A 21 15.02 -1.25 1.96
N THR A 22 15.96 -2.07 2.39
CA THR A 22 16.18 -2.54 3.76
C THR A 22 17.59 -2.14 4.21
N PRO A 23 17.91 -2.17 5.52
CA PRO A 23 19.26 -1.92 6.00
C PRO A 23 20.35 -2.75 5.30
N GLU A 24 20.06 -4.00 4.94
CA GLU A 24 20.99 -4.95 4.33
C GLU A 24 21.26 -4.68 2.85
N ASN A 25 20.30 -4.09 2.13
CA ASN A 25 20.36 -3.94 0.68
C ASN A 25 20.40 -2.48 0.20
N ARG A 26 20.25 -1.50 1.11
CA ARG A 26 20.19 -0.06 0.78
C ARG A 26 21.36 0.45 -0.06
N SER A 27 22.57 -0.11 0.15
CA SER A 27 23.76 0.25 -0.63
C SER A 27 23.67 -0.13 -2.11
N LYS A 28 22.69 -0.97 -2.50
CA LYS A 28 22.46 -1.41 -3.88
C LYS A 28 21.39 -0.59 -4.61
N VAL A 29 20.75 0.38 -3.94
CA VAL A 29 19.66 1.18 -4.53
C VAL A 29 20.13 1.91 -5.79
N GLU A 30 21.29 2.57 -5.75
CA GLU A 30 21.82 3.31 -6.91
C GLU A 30 22.17 2.38 -8.08
N LEU A 31 22.74 1.21 -7.77
CA LEU A 31 23.05 0.18 -8.76
C LEU A 31 21.76 -0.35 -9.43
N PHE A 32 20.72 -0.62 -8.63
CA PHE A 32 19.43 -1.08 -9.13
C PHE A 32 18.76 -0.01 -10.00
N GLU A 33 18.70 1.23 -9.50
CA GLU A 33 18.04 2.35 -10.18
C GLU A 33 18.71 2.63 -11.54
N SER A 34 20.03 2.74 -11.56
CA SER A 34 20.78 3.00 -12.80
C SER A 34 20.66 1.87 -13.83
N HIS A 35 20.66 0.61 -13.39
CA HIS A 35 20.46 -0.53 -14.27
C HIS A 35 19.08 -0.51 -14.95
N TRP A 36 18.00 -0.38 -14.16
CA TRP A 36 16.64 -0.49 -14.69
C TRP A 36 16.17 0.75 -15.46
N LEU A 37 16.70 1.94 -15.15
CA LEU A 37 16.43 3.14 -15.94
C LEU A 37 17.08 3.09 -17.33
N ALA A 38 18.18 2.35 -17.48
CA ALA A 38 18.84 2.15 -18.76
C ALA A 38 18.22 1.04 -19.61
N GLU A 39 17.39 0.17 -19.02
CA GLU A 39 16.84 -1.00 -19.68
C GLU A 39 15.64 -0.64 -20.60
N PRO A 40 15.74 -0.89 -21.93
CA PRO A 40 14.65 -0.58 -22.84
C PRO A 40 13.36 -1.32 -22.50
N GLY A 41 12.25 -0.58 -22.43
CA GLY A 41 10.92 -1.11 -22.15
C GLY A 41 10.48 -1.05 -20.68
N VAL A 42 11.37 -0.62 -19.77
CA VAL A 42 10.96 -0.20 -18.42
C VAL A 42 10.42 1.24 -18.50
N ASP A 43 9.22 1.46 -17.99
CA ASP A 43 8.63 2.81 -17.98
C ASP A 43 8.86 3.53 -16.65
N GLN A 44 9.01 2.76 -15.56
CA GLN A 44 9.11 3.33 -14.23
C GLN A 44 9.93 2.44 -13.30
N VAL A 45 10.79 3.09 -12.50
CA VAL A 45 11.50 2.46 -11.40
C VAL A 45 10.99 3.08 -10.10
N VAL A 46 10.63 2.23 -9.13
CA VAL A 46 10.12 2.63 -7.83
C VAL A 46 10.97 2.05 -6.72
N ILE A 47 11.55 2.92 -5.89
CA ILE A 47 12.20 2.51 -4.64
C ILE A 47 11.20 2.74 -3.51
N ARG A 48 10.87 1.67 -2.79
CA ARG A 48 10.08 1.71 -1.56
C ARG A 48 10.98 1.39 -0.38
N HIS A 49 10.58 1.84 0.80
CA HIS A 49 11.15 1.34 2.04
C HIS A 49 10.41 0.10 2.52
N GLU A 50 11.10 -0.72 3.30
CA GLU A 50 10.44 -1.76 4.06
C GLU A 50 9.32 -1.17 4.93
N ARG A 51 8.20 -1.90 5.00
CA ARG A 51 7.02 -1.50 5.77
C ARG A 51 7.01 -2.30 7.07
N THR A 52 6.46 -1.73 8.14
CA THR A 52 6.32 -2.43 9.43
C THR A 52 5.24 -3.52 9.42
N HIS A 53 4.33 -3.50 8.42
CA HIS A 53 3.14 -4.35 8.35
C HIS A 53 2.35 -4.38 9.67
N ALA A 54 1.99 -3.21 10.18
CA ALA A 54 1.33 -3.06 11.48
C ALA A 54 2.19 -3.57 12.67
N GLY A 55 3.52 -3.46 12.54
CA GLY A 55 4.48 -3.86 13.57
C GLY A 55 4.85 -5.34 13.56
N GLN A 56 4.47 -6.09 12.53
CA GLN A 56 4.66 -7.54 12.44
C GLN A 56 6.00 -7.96 11.81
N THR A 57 6.59 -7.14 10.94
CA THR A 57 7.83 -7.49 10.23
C THR A 57 9.07 -6.80 10.80
N VAL A 58 9.02 -5.47 10.91
CA VAL A 58 10.14 -4.63 11.38
C VAL A 58 9.59 -3.55 12.30
N ARG A 59 10.34 -3.21 13.35
CA ARG A 59 10.06 -2.05 14.21
C ARG A 59 11.02 -0.93 13.84
N HIS A 60 10.50 0.14 13.24
CA HIS A 60 11.26 1.38 13.11
C HIS A 60 11.08 2.21 14.38
N ASP A 61 12.20 2.58 15.00
CA ASP A 61 12.29 3.52 16.12
C ASP A 61 11.84 4.94 15.75
N GLN A 62 11.74 5.26 14.46
CA GLN A 62 11.33 6.56 13.94
C GLN A 62 9.85 6.93 14.20
N TYR A 63 9.02 5.97 14.62
CA TYR A 63 7.59 6.21 14.89
C TYR A 63 7.28 6.67 16.33
N GLN A 64 8.31 7.07 17.08
CA GLN A 64 8.19 7.42 18.51
C GLN A 64 7.67 8.84 18.80
N ASN A 65 7.12 9.56 17.81
CA ASN A 65 6.48 10.86 18.08
C ASN A 65 5.12 10.62 18.76
N ARG A 66 5.17 10.38 20.08
CA ARG A 66 4.01 10.09 20.94
C ARG A 66 3.17 11.34 21.26
N GLU A 67 3.59 12.52 20.80
CA GLU A 67 2.90 13.78 21.10
C GLU A 67 1.70 14.05 20.17
N GLU A 68 1.57 13.32 19.05
CA GLU A 68 0.44 13.49 18.13
C GLU A 68 -0.73 12.57 18.48
N LEU A 69 -1.93 13.14 18.51
CA LEU A 69 -3.18 12.38 18.63
C LEU A 69 -3.35 11.49 17.41
N ARG A 70 -3.34 10.16 17.63
CA ARG A 70 -3.59 9.16 16.58
C ARG A 70 -4.93 9.39 15.91
N GLN A 71 -4.91 9.56 14.59
CA GLN A 71 -6.10 9.74 13.76
C GLN A 71 -6.68 8.40 13.30
N PRO A 72 -8.00 8.33 13.04
CA PRO A 72 -8.62 7.16 12.43
C PRO A 72 -7.96 6.78 11.11
N CYS A 73 -7.69 5.49 10.93
CA CYS A 73 -7.05 4.98 9.73
C CYS A 73 -8.03 4.94 8.55
N ARG A 74 -7.80 5.76 7.51
CA ARG A 74 -8.66 5.80 6.31
C ARG A 74 -8.80 4.46 5.57
N TYR A 75 -7.77 3.61 5.62
CA TYR A 75 -7.79 2.31 4.95
C TYR A 75 -8.93 1.41 5.44
N ARG A 76 -9.48 1.70 6.63
CA ARG A 76 -10.66 0.98 7.13
C ARG A 76 -11.92 1.23 6.31
N TRP A 77 -12.03 2.37 5.63
CA TRP A 77 -13.18 2.71 4.78
C TRP A 77 -12.88 2.57 3.28
N GLU A 78 -11.62 2.66 2.89
CA GLU A 78 -11.23 2.69 1.48
C GLU A 78 -10.79 1.34 0.90
N SER A 79 -10.47 0.35 1.75
CA SER A 79 -9.85 -0.88 1.27
C SER A 79 -10.35 -2.14 1.96
N VAL A 80 -10.48 -3.19 1.16
CA VAL A 80 -10.73 -4.57 1.58
C VAL A 80 -9.74 -5.47 0.85
N VAL A 81 -9.27 -6.52 1.51
CA VAL A 81 -8.43 -7.54 0.88
C VAL A 81 -9.16 -8.87 0.95
N ILE A 82 -9.20 -9.56 -0.18
CA ILE A 82 -9.72 -10.92 -0.30
C ILE A 82 -8.51 -11.83 -0.52
N MET A 83 -8.29 -12.75 0.42
CA MET A 83 -7.21 -13.72 0.35
C MET A 83 -7.51 -14.81 -0.68
N GLN A 84 -6.49 -15.61 -1.01
CA GLN A 84 -6.60 -16.66 -2.02
C GLN A 84 -7.68 -17.72 -1.73
N ASP A 85 -8.03 -17.91 -0.46
CA ASP A 85 -9.04 -18.86 0.04
C ASP A 85 -10.41 -18.20 0.25
N GLY A 86 -10.57 -16.94 -0.18
CA GLY A 86 -11.79 -16.16 -0.02
C GLY A 86 -11.88 -15.40 1.31
N THR A 87 -10.96 -15.62 2.26
CA THR A 87 -10.96 -14.92 3.55
C THR A 87 -10.89 -13.41 3.31
N VAL A 88 -11.85 -12.68 3.83
CA VAL A 88 -11.90 -11.23 3.75
C VAL A 88 -11.16 -10.66 4.95
N VAL A 89 -10.26 -9.70 4.72
CA VAL A 89 -9.62 -8.93 5.78
C VAL A 89 -9.75 -7.42 5.57
N PRO A 90 -9.89 -6.64 6.65
CA PRO A 90 -10.17 -5.21 6.60
C PRO A 90 -8.97 -4.30 6.30
N CYS A 91 -7.77 -4.89 6.12
CA CYS A 91 -6.52 -4.17 5.98
C CYS A 91 -5.49 -5.06 5.26
N CYS A 92 -4.74 -4.51 4.29
CA CYS A 92 -3.67 -5.25 3.61
C CYS A 92 -2.49 -5.64 4.50
N LYS A 93 -2.40 -5.05 5.70
CA LYS A 93 -1.40 -5.40 6.71
C LYS A 93 -1.83 -6.63 7.54
N ASP A 94 -3.07 -7.08 7.43
CA ASP A 94 -3.59 -8.27 8.12
C ASP A 94 -3.31 -9.56 7.32
N PHE A 95 -2.05 -9.81 6.99
CA PHE A 95 -1.68 -10.96 6.13
C PHE A 95 -1.87 -12.32 6.82
N ASP A 96 -1.94 -12.35 8.16
CA ASP A 96 -2.22 -13.54 8.96
C ASP A 96 -3.72 -13.73 9.28
N ALA A 97 -4.60 -12.87 8.76
CA ALA A 97 -6.03 -12.88 9.04
C ALA A 97 -6.36 -12.97 10.53
N LYS A 98 -5.84 -12.04 11.33
CA LYS A 98 -6.03 -12.02 12.79
C LYS A 98 -7.44 -11.64 13.20
N ALA A 99 -8.16 -10.91 12.37
CA ALA A 99 -9.55 -10.51 12.62
C ALA A 99 -10.38 -10.50 11.32
N PRO A 100 -10.63 -11.66 10.69
CA PRO A 100 -11.36 -11.73 9.44
C PRO A 100 -12.86 -11.54 9.69
N PRO A 101 -13.54 -10.58 9.03
CA PRO A 101 -14.99 -10.41 9.14
C PRO A 101 -15.83 -11.47 8.42
N GLY A 102 -15.25 -12.28 7.51
CA GLY A 102 -15.99 -13.30 6.76
C GLY A 102 -15.20 -13.90 5.60
N ASN A 103 -15.88 -14.66 4.75
CA ASN A 103 -15.30 -15.28 3.54
C ASN A 103 -16.17 -14.98 2.30
N ALA A 104 -15.58 -14.39 1.26
CA ALA A 104 -16.26 -13.97 0.04
C ALA A 104 -16.72 -15.12 -0.88
N PHE A 105 -16.28 -16.34 -0.61
CA PHE A 105 -16.78 -17.54 -1.28
C PHE A 105 -18.05 -18.10 -0.62
N GLU A 106 -18.34 -17.65 0.61
CA GLU A 106 -19.47 -18.14 1.42
C GLU A 106 -20.56 -17.09 1.61
N GLN A 107 -20.21 -15.80 1.63
CA GLN A 107 -21.12 -14.68 1.89
C GLN A 107 -20.89 -13.55 0.88
N ASP A 108 -21.96 -12.79 0.58
CA ASP A 108 -21.83 -11.58 -0.24
C ASP A 108 -20.87 -10.57 0.40
N LEU A 109 -19.98 -10.01 -0.40
CA LEU A 109 -18.96 -9.08 0.08
C LEU A 109 -19.56 -7.82 0.69
N GLY A 110 -20.69 -7.34 0.15
CA GLY A 110 -21.42 -6.19 0.68
C GLY A 110 -22.02 -6.49 2.05
N GLU A 111 -22.52 -7.70 2.28
CA GLU A 111 -22.99 -8.12 3.61
C GLU A 111 -21.85 -8.23 4.62
N ILE A 112 -20.69 -8.77 4.22
CA ILE A 112 -19.50 -8.81 5.08
C ILE A 112 -19.06 -7.38 5.45
N TRP A 113 -18.98 -6.49 4.45
CA TRP A 113 -18.50 -5.12 4.62
C TRP A 113 -19.45 -4.24 5.44
N ASN A 114 -20.75 -4.41 5.26
CA ASN A 114 -21.78 -3.66 6.01
C ASN A 114 -22.18 -4.36 7.32
N GLY A 115 -21.66 -5.57 7.57
CA GLY A 115 -21.98 -6.36 8.75
C GLY A 115 -21.39 -5.81 10.05
N ASP A 116 -21.94 -6.29 11.17
CA ASP A 116 -21.64 -5.78 12.51
C ASP A 116 -20.15 -5.83 12.86
N VAL A 117 -19.41 -6.85 12.39
CA VAL A 117 -17.99 -6.99 12.65
C VAL A 117 -17.22 -5.79 12.08
N VAL A 118 -17.39 -5.47 10.80
CA VAL A 118 -16.70 -4.34 10.16
C VAL A 118 -17.17 -3.01 10.76
N GLN A 119 -18.46 -2.84 11.00
CA GLN A 119 -19.02 -1.63 11.60
C GLN A 119 -18.52 -1.40 13.03
N SER A 120 -18.30 -2.47 13.81
CA SER A 120 -17.71 -2.37 15.15
C SER A 120 -16.26 -1.91 15.10
N MET A 121 -15.48 -2.39 14.13
CA MET A 121 -14.09 -1.95 13.92
C MET A 121 -14.01 -0.49 13.46
N HIS A 122 -14.96 -0.02 12.65
CA HIS A 122 -15.06 1.39 12.26
C HIS A 122 -15.35 2.28 13.46
N ARG A 123 -16.37 1.91 14.26
CA ARG A 123 -16.71 2.60 15.51
C ARG A 123 -15.51 2.67 16.46
N SER A 124 -14.79 1.57 16.63
CA SER A 124 -13.60 1.56 17.49
C SER A 124 -12.53 2.56 17.05
N HIS A 125 -12.35 2.79 15.74
CA HIS A 125 -11.40 3.79 15.24
C HIS A 125 -11.90 5.22 15.46
N ILE A 126 -13.19 5.48 15.28
CA ILE A 126 -13.80 6.79 15.53
C ILE A 126 -13.70 7.15 17.02
N ASP A 127 -13.95 6.17 17.89
CA ASP A 127 -13.90 6.34 19.35
C ASP A 127 -12.48 6.33 19.92
N THR A 128 -11.44 6.34 19.06
CA THR A 128 -10.02 6.23 19.43
C THR A 128 -9.63 4.95 20.19
N ASN A 129 -10.52 3.94 20.18
CA ASN A 129 -10.29 2.62 20.74
C ASN A 129 -9.63 1.70 19.71
N TYR A 130 -8.36 2.00 19.40
CA TYR A 130 -7.59 1.25 18.42
C TYR A 130 -7.20 -0.16 18.89
N ASP A 131 -7.14 -0.38 20.20
CA ASP A 131 -6.75 -1.66 20.81
C ASP A 131 -7.85 -2.74 20.67
N ALA A 132 -9.09 -2.33 20.39
CA ALA A 132 -10.19 -3.24 20.09
C ALA A 132 -9.91 -4.15 18.87
N VAL A 133 -9.00 -3.73 17.98
CA VAL A 133 -8.48 -4.57 16.91
C VAL A 133 -7.00 -4.79 17.19
N SER A 134 -6.63 -6.03 17.51
CA SER A 134 -5.26 -6.39 17.94
C SER A 134 -4.18 -5.94 16.96
N LEU A 135 -4.46 -6.02 15.65
CA LEU A 135 -3.60 -5.53 14.59
C LEU A 135 -3.38 -4.01 14.66
N CYS A 136 -4.38 -3.25 15.08
CA CYS A 136 -4.34 -1.80 15.12
C CYS A 136 -3.63 -1.26 16.36
N ALA A 137 -3.58 -1.99 17.48
CA ALA A 137 -3.02 -1.52 18.75
C ALA A 137 -1.63 -0.85 18.59
N ASN A 138 -0.72 -1.52 17.88
CA ASN A 138 0.65 -1.04 17.67
C ASN A 138 0.96 -0.66 16.22
N CYS A 139 -0.08 -0.42 15.40
CA CYS A 139 0.12 -0.06 14.00
C CYS A 139 0.61 1.39 13.89
N SER A 140 1.75 1.61 13.22
CA SER A 140 2.28 2.94 12.90
C SER A 140 1.76 3.51 11.58
N GLY A 141 0.92 2.77 10.85
CA GLY A 141 0.47 3.16 9.52
C GLY A 141 -0.34 4.46 9.45
N TRP A 142 -0.87 4.93 10.59
CA TRP A 142 -1.61 6.20 10.69
C TRP A 142 -0.68 7.42 10.69
N GLN A 143 0.60 7.27 11.07
CA GLN A 143 1.62 8.33 11.03
C GLN A 143 2.14 8.58 9.60
N GLY A 144 1.59 7.88 8.61
CA GLY A 144 2.15 7.82 7.28
C GLY A 144 3.33 6.85 7.20
N GLU A 145 3.88 6.78 5.99
CA GLU A 145 5.08 5.99 5.74
C GLU A 145 6.30 6.69 6.33
N PRO A 146 7.33 5.96 6.80
CA PRO A 146 8.46 6.60 7.47
C PRO A 146 9.10 7.56 6.47
N VAL A 147 9.13 8.84 6.84
CA VAL A 147 9.96 9.82 6.16
C VAL A 147 11.37 9.59 6.68
N PHE A 148 12.07 8.63 6.07
CA PHE A 148 13.52 8.62 6.20
C PHE A 148 14.05 10.00 5.73
N PRO A 149 15.19 10.48 6.24
CA PRO A 149 15.68 11.81 5.92
C PRO A 149 15.82 11.99 4.39
N ALA A 150 15.20 13.04 3.86
CA ALA A 150 15.03 13.31 2.42
C ALA A 150 16.33 13.26 1.57
N LYS A 151 17.52 13.33 2.20
CA LYS A 151 18.81 13.16 1.52
C LYS A 151 19.16 11.70 1.21
N GLU A 152 18.56 10.74 1.89
CA GLU A 152 18.91 9.31 1.80
C GLU A 152 17.79 8.45 1.18
N THR A 153 16.58 9.00 0.99
CA THR A 153 15.34 8.21 0.94
C THR A 153 14.15 8.93 0.31
N GLU A 154 14.36 9.58 -0.82
CA GLU A 154 13.20 9.86 -1.66
C GLU A 154 12.62 8.50 -2.08
N GLU A 155 11.34 8.23 -1.80
CA GLU A 155 10.57 7.30 -2.62
C GLU A 155 10.72 7.81 -4.05
N ARG A 156 11.65 7.20 -4.78
CA ARG A 156 12.03 7.66 -6.11
C ARG A 156 11.15 6.96 -7.09
N VAL A 157 10.29 7.76 -7.71
CA VAL A 157 9.55 7.38 -8.90
C VAL A 157 10.27 8.05 -10.08
N ARG A 158 11.04 7.28 -10.84
CA ARG A 158 11.73 7.79 -12.03
C ARG A 158 11.22 7.09 -13.28
N GLY A 159 11.04 7.87 -14.34
CA GLY A 159 10.41 7.43 -15.58
C GLY A 159 8.99 7.98 -15.69
N PHE A 160 8.86 9.14 -16.34
CA PHE A 160 7.66 9.49 -17.07
C PHE A 160 8.02 9.28 -18.54
N ALA A 161 7.87 8.05 -19.05
CA ALA A 161 7.46 7.96 -20.45
C ALA A 161 6.22 8.85 -20.53
N GLN A 162 6.23 9.86 -21.42
CA GLN A 162 5.11 10.75 -21.67
C GLN A 162 3.83 9.96 -21.48
N LEU A 163 3.09 10.21 -20.40
CA LEU A 163 1.72 9.78 -20.28
C LEU A 163 1.06 10.43 -21.49
N LYS A 164 1.01 9.72 -22.63
CA LYS A 164 0.23 10.13 -23.79
C LYS A 164 -1.12 10.51 -23.19
N ASN A 165 -1.54 11.75 -23.42
CA ASN A 165 -2.67 12.47 -22.83
C ASN A 165 -3.99 11.67 -22.76
N SER A 166 -4.03 10.56 -22.02
CA SER A 166 -5.11 9.58 -22.08
C SER A 166 -5.64 9.20 -20.70
N PHE A 167 -5.04 9.72 -19.63
CA PHE A 167 -5.53 9.56 -18.25
C PHE A 167 -5.77 10.90 -17.53
N ARG A 168 -5.64 12.05 -18.21
CA ARG A 168 -5.83 13.38 -17.60
C ARG A 168 -7.13 14.10 -17.96
N ASP A 169 -7.88 13.62 -18.96
CA ASP A 169 -9.02 14.37 -19.50
C ASP A 169 -10.40 13.84 -19.10
N GLU A 170 -10.50 12.79 -18.30
CA GLU A 170 -11.78 12.47 -17.66
C GLU A 170 -11.87 13.18 -16.30
N PRO A 171 -12.82 14.13 -16.12
CA PRO A 171 -13.09 14.66 -14.81
C PRO A 171 -13.50 13.49 -13.93
N ARG A 172 -12.72 13.23 -12.87
CA ARG A 172 -13.15 12.39 -11.75
C ARG A 172 -14.36 13.09 -11.11
N HIS A 173 -15.53 12.87 -11.69
CA HIS A 173 -16.79 13.07 -11.02
C HIS A 173 -16.84 12.02 -9.91
N MET A 174 -16.23 12.37 -8.78
CA MET A 174 -16.61 11.81 -7.50
C MET A 174 -18.06 12.25 -7.30
N LYS A 175 -19.00 11.42 -7.75
CA LYS A 175 -20.39 11.54 -7.34
C LYS A 175 -20.38 11.26 -5.84
N VAL A 176 -20.47 12.34 -5.06
CA VAL A 176 -20.93 12.27 -3.69
C VAL A 176 -22.34 11.70 -3.79
N TRP A 177 -22.53 10.50 -3.26
CA TRP A 177 -23.86 9.92 -3.12
C TRP A 177 -24.62 10.78 -2.11
N GLU A 178 -25.74 11.38 -2.53
CA GLU A 178 -26.74 12.01 -1.65
C GLU A 178 -27.53 10.95 -0.88
#